data_AF-A0A9W7LI25-F1
#
_entry.id   AF-A0A9W7LI25-F1
#
_cell.length_a   1.000
_cell.length_b   1.000
_cell.length_c   1.000
_cell.angle_alpha   90.00
_cell.angle_beta   90.00
_cell.angle_gamma   90.00
#
_symmetry.space_group_name_H-M   'P 1'
#
loop_
_entity.id
_entity.type
_entity.pdbx_description
1 polymer ?
#
loop_
_entity_poly.entity_id
_entity_poly.type
_entity_poly.pdbx_seq_one_letter_code
_entity_poly.pdbx_strand_id
1 'polypeptide(L)'
;MGREVSESCIDSLLIEMVSTYCNRFYANKPELAARRIESIGYQVGHQLSERYTMERPRFSDHLEAIKFICKDFWSELFKKQIDNLKTNHRGTFVLQDNNFRWLTRMAVNQSPENGASGEPSIMADEKVVESMHLYFPCGIIRGVLSNLGIPCAVSADISNLPACSFVVRIKA
;
A
#
# COMPACT_ATOMS: atom_id res chain seq x y z
N MET A 1 13.08 6.05 -25.21
CA MET A 1 12.68 4.68 -24.83
C MET A 1 12.94 4.55 -23.34
N GLY A 2 11.90 4.28 -22.54
CA GLY A 2 12.05 4.10 -21.09
C GLY A 2 12.85 2.84 -20.78
N ARG A 3 13.48 2.77 -19.61
CA ARG A 3 14.06 1.51 -19.11
C ARG A 3 12.91 0.63 -18.64
N GLU A 4 12.90 -0.62 -19.07
CA GLU A 4 11.91 -1.62 -18.65
C GLU A 4 12.57 -2.61 -17.69
N VAL A 5 11.82 -3.04 -16.68
CA VAL A 5 12.23 -4.06 -15.70
C VAL A 5 11.08 -5.04 -15.50
N SER A 6 11.39 -6.28 -15.17
CA SER A 6 10.37 -7.28 -14.87
C SER A 6 9.58 -6.89 -13.61
N GLU A 7 8.26 -7.06 -13.65
CA GLU A 7 7.37 -6.87 -12.48
C GLU A 7 7.78 -7.77 -11.30
N SER A 8 8.33 -8.95 -11.60
CA SER A 8 8.82 -9.87 -10.55
C SER A 8 9.98 -9.29 -9.72
N CYS A 9 10.72 -8.31 -10.24
CA CYS A 9 11.78 -7.65 -9.48
C CYS A 9 11.22 -6.83 -8.32
N ILE A 10 10.12 -6.09 -8.55
CA ILE A 10 9.50 -5.31 -7.48
C ILE A 10 8.77 -6.23 -6.49
N ASP A 11 8.10 -7.26 -6.97
CA ASP A 11 7.42 -8.25 -6.11
C ASP A 11 8.42 -8.91 -5.15
N SER A 12 9.54 -9.40 -5.68
CA SER A 12 10.57 -10.06 -4.88
C SER A 12 11.21 -9.11 -3.87
N LEU A 13 11.46 -7.85 -4.27
CA LEU A 13 11.99 -6.82 -3.38
C LEU A 13 11.04 -6.54 -2.21
N LEU A 14 9.74 -6.40 -2.48
CA LEU A 14 8.73 -6.12 -1.45
C LEU A 14 8.54 -7.29 -0.50
N ILE A 15 8.51 -8.52 -1.03
CA ILE A 15 8.43 -9.74 -0.22
C ILE A 15 9.64 -9.85 0.70
N GLU A 16 10.85 -9.68 0.16
CA GLU A 16 12.07 -9.78 0.94
C GLU A 16 12.20 -8.64 1.96
N MET A 17 11.75 -7.42 1.62
CA MET A 17 11.70 -6.31 2.56
C MET A 17 10.82 -6.67 3.77
N VAL A 18 9.59 -7.16 3.54
CA VAL A 18 8.69 -7.56 4.63
C VAL A 18 9.32 -8.69 5.45
N SER A 19 9.83 -9.74 4.80
CA SER A 19 10.49 -10.87 5.46
C SER A 19 11.68 -10.43 6.32
N THR A 20 12.58 -9.61 5.78
CA THR A 20 13.77 -9.13 6.51
C THR A 20 13.38 -8.26 7.71
N TYR A 21 12.41 -7.35 7.58
CA TYR A 21 11.98 -6.53 8.72
C TYR A 21 11.24 -7.36 9.78
N CYS A 22 10.36 -8.25 9.36
CA CYS A 22 9.52 -9.03 10.28
C CYS A 22 10.28 -10.18 10.94
N ASN A 23 11.16 -10.88 10.22
CA ASN A 23 11.80 -12.10 10.72
C ASN A 23 13.23 -11.88 11.23
N ARG A 24 13.93 -10.84 10.73
CA ARG A 24 15.35 -10.62 11.05
C ARG A 24 15.58 -9.40 11.94
N PHE A 25 15.13 -8.22 11.53
CA PHE A 25 15.43 -6.99 12.27
C PHE A 25 14.52 -6.78 13.48
N TYR A 26 13.25 -7.15 13.37
CA TYR A 26 12.23 -6.90 14.40
C TYR A 26 11.35 -8.12 14.67
N ALA A 27 11.93 -9.33 14.69
CA ALA A 27 11.28 -10.63 14.96
C ALA A 27 10.16 -10.58 16.00
N ASN A 28 10.42 -9.93 17.14
CA ASN A 28 9.50 -9.88 18.27
C ASN A 28 8.84 -8.51 18.47
N LYS A 29 8.89 -7.63 17.44
CA LYS A 29 8.44 -6.23 17.51
C LYS A 29 7.70 -5.83 16.22
N PRO A 30 6.54 -6.45 15.92
CA PRO A 30 5.80 -6.23 14.66
C PRO A 30 5.42 -4.76 14.42
N GLU A 31 5.07 -4.01 15.47
CA GLU A 31 4.77 -2.58 15.33
C GLU A 31 5.97 -1.74 14.85
N LEU A 32 7.20 -2.10 15.25
CA LEU A 32 8.39 -1.42 14.77
C LEU A 32 8.71 -1.80 13.33
N ALA A 33 8.53 -3.07 12.95
CA ALA A 33 8.65 -3.53 11.56
C ALA A 33 7.70 -2.73 10.66
N ALA A 34 6.42 -2.69 11.02
CA ALA A 34 5.37 -1.94 10.34
C ALA A 34 5.74 -0.46 10.14
N ARG A 35 6.15 0.24 11.22
CA ARG A 35 6.57 1.65 11.15
C ARG A 35 7.77 1.87 10.23
N ARG A 36 8.73 0.93 10.20
CA ARG A 36 9.91 1.04 9.33
C ARG A 36 9.56 0.84 7.86
N ILE A 37 8.76 -0.19 7.56
CA ILE A 37 8.28 -0.47 6.19
C ILE A 37 7.46 0.71 5.67
N GLU A 38 6.55 1.24 6.49
CA GLU A 38 5.76 2.43 6.18
C GLU A 38 6.64 3.66 5.93
N SER A 39 7.67 3.87 6.76
CA SER A 39 8.60 4.99 6.58
C SER A 39 9.38 4.92 5.26
N ILE A 40 9.71 3.72 4.78
CA ILE A 40 10.34 3.56 3.45
C ILE A 40 9.34 3.96 2.37
N GLY A 41 8.10 3.46 2.46
CA GLY A 41 7.02 3.84 1.54
C GLY A 41 6.78 5.35 1.52
N TYR A 42 6.81 6.00 2.68
CA TYR A 42 6.67 7.45 2.81
C TYR A 42 7.74 8.22 2.02
N GLN A 43 9.01 7.85 2.17
CA GLN A 43 10.10 8.51 1.44
C GLN A 43 9.99 8.31 -0.07
N VAL A 44 9.55 7.12 -0.50
CA VAL A 44 9.29 6.82 -1.91
C VAL A 44 8.13 7.67 -2.43
N GLY A 45 6.99 7.66 -1.75
CA GLY A 45 5.81 8.44 -2.14
C GLY A 45 6.07 9.94 -2.22
N HIS A 46 6.84 10.48 -1.26
CA HIS A 46 7.24 11.88 -1.25
C HIS A 46 8.01 12.24 -2.53
N GLN A 47 9.05 11.50 -2.88
CA GLN A 47 9.84 11.74 -4.10
C GLN A 47 9.04 11.51 -5.39
N LEU A 48 8.20 10.47 -5.43
CA LEU A 48 7.38 10.18 -6.60
C LEU A 48 6.35 11.29 -6.86
N SER A 49 5.83 11.92 -5.81
CA SER A 49 4.87 13.01 -5.99
C SER A 49 5.47 14.19 -6.75
N GLU A 50 6.71 14.59 -6.46
CA GLU A 50 7.40 15.66 -7.20
C GLU A 50 7.46 15.36 -8.70
N ARG A 51 7.82 14.11 -9.06
CA ARG A 51 7.88 13.65 -10.44
C ARG A 51 6.51 13.66 -11.11
N TYR A 52 5.49 13.12 -10.45
CA TYR A 52 4.18 12.96 -11.04
C TYR A 52 3.32 14.22 -10.98
N THR A 53 3.69 15.25 -10.23
CA THR A 53 2.96 16.54 -10.21
C THR A 53 3.70 17.69 -10.87
N MET A 54 4.88 17.44 -11.44
CA MET A 54 5.74 18.46 -12.06
C MET A 54 5.01 19.38 -13.06
N GLU A 55 4.22 18.80 -13.96
CA GLU A 55 3.50 19.53 -15.03
C GLU A 55 2.01 19.74 -14.70
N ARG A 56 1.60 19.50 -13.45
CA ARG A 56 0.21 19.61 -13.04
C ARG A 56 -0.07 20.98 -12.40
N PRO A 57 -1.23 21.59 -12.68
CA PRO A 57 -1.75 22.68 -11.87
C PRO A 57 -1.85 22.27 -10.40
N ARG A 58 -1.79 23.25 -9.50
CA ARG A 58 -1.97 23.01 -8.07
C ARG A 58 -3.37 22.46 -7.80
N PHE A 59 -3.46 21.49 -6.89
CA PHE A 59 -4.74 20.97 -6.42
C PHE A 59 -5.52 22.06 -5.68
N SER A 60 -6.79 22.18 -6.03
CA SER A 60 -7.72 23.16 -5.46
C SER A 60 -8.28 22.70 -4.11
N ASP A 61 -8.43 21.40 -3.91
CA ASP A 61 -8.91 20.81 -2.66
C ASP A 61 -8.35 19.40 -2.41
N HIS A 62 -8.63 18.88 -1.22
CA HIS A 62 -8.22 17.54 -0.82
C HIS A 62 -8.83 16.43 -1.69
N LEU A 63 -10.05 16.60 -2.18
CA LEU A 63 -10.73 15.59 -3.01
C LEU A 63 -10.07 15.46 -4.37
N GLU A 64 -9.58 16.57 -4.95
CA GLU A 64 -8.83 16.58 -6.19
C GLU A 64 -7.50 15.83 -6.05
N ALA A 65 -6.76 16.07 -4.96
CA ALA A 65 -5.53 15.33 -4.66
C ALA A 65 -5.79 13.82 -4.48
N ILE A 66 -6.88 13.44 -3.80
CA ILE A 66 -7.29 12.03 -3.66
C ILE A 66 -7.68 11.43 -5.01
N LYS A 67 -8.38 12.17 -5.88
CA LYS A 67 -8.71 11.71 -7.24
C LYS A 67 -7.46 11.51 -8.09
N PHE A 68 -6.46 12.39 -7.96
CA PHE A 68 -5.15 12.21 -8.59
C PHE A 68 -4.49 10.90 -8.14
N ILE A 69 -4.54 10.59 -6.84
CA ILE A 69 -4.03 9.30 -6.34
C ILE A 69 -4.79 8.13 -6.96
N CYS A 70 -6.12 8.16 -6.91
CA CYS A 70 -6.97 7.07 -7.40
C CYS A 70 -6.85 6.80 -8.90
N LYS A 71 -6.56 7.84 -9.70
CA LYS A 71 -6.56 7.75 -11.15
C LYS A 71 -5.15 7.74 -11.70
N ASP A 72 -4.49 8.88 -11.70
CA ASP A 72 -3.23 9.08 -12.40
C ASP A 72 -2.09 8.35 -11.71
N PHE A 73 -1.91 8.59 -10.41
CA PHE A 73 -0.79 8.00 -9.65
C PHE A 73 -0.90 6.48 -9.57
N TRP A 74 -2.11 5.94 -9.29
CA TRP A 74 -2.34 4.50 -9.30
C TRP A 74 -2.10 3.89 -10.68
N SER A 75 -2.50 4.57 -11.75
CA SER A 75 -2.26 4.11 -13.12
C SER A 75 -0.78 4.06 -13.46
N GLU A 76 0.01 5.01 -12.96
CA GLU A 76 1.47 4.99 -13.15
C GLU A 76 2.13 3.78 -12.50
N LEU A 77 1.74 3.46 -11.26
CA LEU A 77 2.30 2.35 -10.48
C LEU A 77 1.77 0.97 -10.90
N PHE A 78 0.46 0.85 -11.11
CA PHE A 78 -0.22 -0.45 -11.24
C PHE A 78 -0.89 -0.66 -12.60
N LYS A 79 -0.79 0.31 -13.52
CA LYS A 79 -1.45 0.27 -14.83
C LYS A 79 -2.97 0.04 -14.74
N LYS A 80 -3.56 0.50 -13.63
CA LYS A 80 -5.00 0.50 -13.34
C LYS A 80 -5.35 1.63 -12.38
N GLN A 81 -6.63 1.95 -12.28
CA GLN A 81 -7.16 2.91 -11.29
C GLN A 81 -7.65 2.16 -10.03
N ILE A 82 -7.84 2.92 -8.95
CA ILE A 82 -8.59 2.46 -7.78
C ILE A 82 -10.04 2.15 -8.21
N ASP A 83 -10.56 1.01 -7.76
CA ASP A 83 -11.87 0.51 -8.18
C ASP A 83 -13.03 1.28 -7.53
N ASN A 84 -12.88 1.69 -6.26
CA ASN A 84 -13.90 2.45 -5.55
C ASN A 84 -13.29 3.52 -4.63
N LEU A 85 -13.84 4.73 -4.70
CA LEU A 85 -13.52 5.82 -3.78
C LEU A 85 -14.78 6.19 -2.99
N LYS A 86 -14.74 6.02 -1.67
CA LYS A 86 -15.78 6.47 -0.74
C LYS A 86 -15.24 7.62 0.12
N THR A 87 -16.09 8.54 0.52
CA THR A 87 -15.74 9.61 1.47
C THR A 87 -16.90 9.91 2.40
N ASN A 88 -16.60 10.36 3.62
CA ASN A 88 -17.60 10.90 4.53
C ASN A 88 -17.76 12.43 4.41
N HIS A 89 -17.09 13.07 3.44
CA HIS A 89 -17.04 14.52 3.26
C HIS A 89 -16.49 15.30 4.49
N ARG A 90 -15.88 14.60 5.45
CA ARG A 90 -15.32 15.13 6.69
C ARG A 90 -13.85 14.71 6.87
N GLY A 91 -13.12 14.63 5.76
CA GLY A 91 -11.69 14.32 5.76
C GLY A 91 -11.31 12.83 5.81
N THR A 92 -12.28 11.90 5.75
CA THR A 92 -12.00 10.46 5.61
C THR A 92 -12.32 9.97 4.20
N PHE A 93 -11.40 9.24 3.60
CA PHE A 93 -11.52 8.61 2.29
C PHE A 93 -11.18 7.12 2.39
N VAL A 94 -11.88 6.29 1.64
CA VAL A 94 -11.61 4.85 1.52
C VAL A 94 -11.39 4.53 0.05
N LEU A 95 -10.19 4.06 -0.26
CA LEU A 95 -9.74 3.70 -1.61
C LEU A 95 -9.69 2.17 -1.66
N GLN A 96 -10.59 1.56 -2.42
CA GLN A 96 -10.69 0.11 -2.55
C GLN A 96 -10.04 -0.34 -3.85
N ASP A 97 -9.10 -1.26 -3.74
CA ASP A 97 -8.50 -1.97 -4.86
C ASP A 97 -8.93 -3.44 -4.79
N ASN A 98 -9.70 -3.90 -5.76
CA ASN A 98 -10.24 -5.25 -5.81
C ASN A 98 -9.22 -6.30 -6.28
N ASN A 99 -8.13 -5.87 -6.90
CA ASN A 99 -7.09 -6.75 -7.40
C ASN A 99 -5.74 -6.06 -7.28
N PHE A 100 -5.28 -5.93 -6.03
CA PHE A 100 -4.08 -5.21 -5.71
C PHE A 100 -2.86 -6.06 -6.08
N ARG A 101 -2.14 -5.65 -7.13
CA ARG A 101 -1.13 -6.48 -7.81
C ARG A 101 -0.06 -7.05 -6.88
N TRP A 102 0.40 -6.24 -5.92
CA TRP A 102 1.43 -6.66 -4.96
C TRP A 102 0.94 -7.72 -3.96
N LEU A 103 -0.38 -7.95 -3.84
CA LEU A 103 -0.95 -9.07 -3.07
C LEU A 103 -1.33 -10.27 -3.94
N THR A 104 -1.51 -10.11 -5.25
CA THR A 104 -1.91 -11.20 -6.15
C THR A 104 -0.93 -12.37 -6.13
N ARG A 105 0.38 -12.11 -6.02
CA ARG A 105 1.41 -13.17 -5.94
C ARG A 105 1.42 -13.91 -4.60
N MET A 106 0.89 -13.30 -3.53
CA MET A 106 0.75 -13.95 -2.23
C MET A 106 -0.42 -14.95 -2.21
N ALA A 107 -1.53 -14.61 -2.89
CA ALA A 107 -2.69 -15.48 -3.01
C ALA A 107 -2.38 -16.85 -3.66
N VAL A 108 -1.39 -16.88 -4.57
CA VAL A 108 -0.99 -18.12 -5.26
C VAL A 108 -0.29 -19.12 -4.31
N ASN A 109 0.33 -18.64 -3.23
CA ASN A 109 1.00 -19.51 -2.26
C ASN A 109 0.03 -20.20 -1.29
N GLN A 110 -1.26 -19.84 -1.32
CA GLN A 110 -2.32 -20.43 -0.47
C GLN A 110 -3.07 -21.59 -1.17
N SER A 111 -2.44 -22.28 -2.13
CA SER A 111 -3.11 -23.40 -2.81
C SER A 111 -3.55 -24.49 -1.80
N PRO A 112 -4.78 -25.05 -1.92
CA PRO A 112 -5.34 -26.02 -0.97
C PRO A 112 -4.64 -27.39 -0.98
N GLU A 113 -3.63 -27.58 -1.83
CA GLU A 113 -2.94 -28.87 -1.99
C GLU A 113 -2.01 -29.21 -0.81
N ASN A 114 -1.66 -28.21 0.00
CA ASN A 114 -1.10 -28.44 1.32
C ASN A 114 -2.23 -28.58 2.32
N GLY A 115 -2.82 -29.77 2.40
CA GLY A 115 -3.82 -30.12 3.40
C GLY A 115 -3.32 -29.75 4.80
N ALA A 116 -3.85 -28.67 5.35
CA ALA A 116 -3.55 -28.24 6.70
C ALA A 116 -4.86 -27.91 7.40
N SER A 117 -5.31 -28.89 8.18
CA SER A 117 -5.79 -28.62 9.53
C SER A 117 -4.75 -27.77 10.27
N GLY A 118 -4.74 -26.46 10.02
CA GLY A 118 -3.82 -25.53 10.66
C GLY A 118 -4.33 -25.15 12.05
N GLU A 119 -3.48 -25.25 13.06
CA GLU A 119 -3.77 -24.73 14.40
C GLU A 119 -4.07 -23.22 14.33
N PRO A 120 -5.01 -22.69 15.13
CA PRO A 120 -5.43 -21.28 15.08
C PRO A 120 -4.29 -20.26 15.32
N SER A 121 -3.16 -20.68 15.88
CA SER A 121 -1.94 -19.87 16.05
C SER A 121 -1.24 -19.56 14.71
N ILE A 122 -1.12 -20.53 13.81
CA ILE A 122 -0.43 -20.39 12.52
C ILE A 122 -1.21 -19.45 11.58
N MET A 123 -2.54 -19.56 11.57
CA MET A 123 -3.41 -18.68 10.78
C MET A 123 -3.37 -17.22 11.25
N ALA A 124 -3.19 -16.99 12.56
CA ALA A 124 -3.05 -15.64 13.10
C ALA A 124 -1.73 -15.00 12.66
N ASP A 125 -0.63 -15.76 12.65
CA ASP A 125 0.68 -15.30 12.20
C ASP A 125 0.70 -14.99 10.70
N GLU A 126 0.08 -15.83 9.86
CA GLU A 126 -0.04 -15.58 8.41
C GLU A 126 -0.78 -14.27 8.11
N LYS A 127 -1.92 -14.04 8.76
CA LYS A 127 -2.71 -12.82 8.57
C LYS A 127 -1.96 -11.56 9.04
N VAL A 128 -1.14 -11.67 10.09
CA VAL A 128 -0.27 -10.57 10.53
C VAL A 128 0.78 -10.28 9.47
N VAL A 129 1.46 -11.30 8.92
CA VAL A 129 2.46 -11.09 7.86
C VAL A 129 1.81 -10.52 6.60
N GLU A 130 0.64 -10.98 6.19
CA GLU A 130 -0.10 -10.42 5.04
C GLU A 130 -0.38 -8.92 5.22
N SER A 131 -0.81 -8.51 6.42
CA SER A 131 -1.03 -7.10 6.72
C SER A 131 0.27 -6.27 6.65
N MET A 132 1.44 -6.88 6.86
CA MET A 132 2.73 -6.20 6.75
C MET A 132 3.02 -5.68 5.34
N HIS A 133 2.51 -6.37 4.32
CA HIS A 133 2.67 -5.96 2.91
C HIS A 133 1.89 -4.68 2.56
N LEU A 134 0.92 -4.28 3.39
CA LEU A 134 0.15 -3.06 3.18
C LEU A 134 0.79 -1.80 3.79
N TYR A 135 1.79 -1.93 4.67
CA TYR A 135 2.42 -0.74 5.27
C TYR A 135 3.23 0.07 4.27
N PHE A 136 3.91 -0.59 3.33
CA PHE A 136 4.66 0.10 2.28
C PHE A 136 3.76 0.96 1.39
N PRO A 137 2.66 0.43 0.78
CA PRO A 137 1.73 1.27 0.02
C PRO A 137 1.00 2.31 0.86
N CYS A 138 0.68 2.05 2.13
CA CYS A 138 0.19 3.09 3.05
C CYS A 138 1.18 4.26 3.17
N GLY A 139 2.46 3.94 3.32
CA GLY A 139 3.55 4.91 3.33
C GLY A 139 3.59 5.73 2.04
N ILE A 140 3.50 5.08 0.88
CA ILE A 140 3.50 5.78 -0.42
C ILE A 140 2.36 6.81 -0.47
N ILE A 141 1.12 6.41 -0.15
CA ILE A 141 -0.04 7.31 -0.18
C ILE A 141 0.18 8.48 0.79
N ARG A 142 0.67 8.22 2.01
CA ARG A 142 0.96 9.27 2.99
C ARG A 142 2.06 10.21 2.52
N GLY A 143 3.12 9.68 1.90
CA GLY A 143 4.24 10.44 1.36
C GLY A 143 3.81 11.40 0.27
N VAL A 144 2.99 10.91 -0.67
CA VAL A 144 2.42 11.73 -1.74
C VAL A 144 1.59 12.87 -1.15
N LEU A 145 0.61 12.56 -0.31
CA LEU A 145 -0.28 13.57 0.27
C LEU A 145 0.47 14.59 1.13
N SER A 146 1.46 14.14 1.89
CA SER A 146 2.27 15.04 2.72
C SER A 146 3.07 16.04 1.88
N ASN A 147 3.65 15.62 0.75
CA ASN A 147 4.38 16.54 -0.13
C ASN A 147 3.43 17.52 -0.85
N LEU A 148 2.18 17.13 -1.06
CA LEU A 148 1.12 18.00 -1.55
C LEU A 148 0.55 18.96 -0.48
N GLY A 149 1.12 18.96 0.73
CA GLY A 149 0.67 19.82 1.82
C GLY A 149 -0.59 19.33 2.52
N ILE A 150 -0.92 18.04 2.42
CA ILE A 150 -2.09 17.40 3.03
C ILE A 150 -1.62 16.38 4.08
N PRO A 151 -1.41 16.80 5.34
CA PRO A 151 -1.04 15.87 6.40
C PRO A 151 -2.17 14.86 6.62
N CYS A 152 -1.85 13.57 6.58
CA CYS A 152 -2.83 12.51 6.78
C CYS A 152 -2.27 11.35 7.60
N ALA A 153 -3.18 10.48 8.05
CA ALA A 153 -2.88 9.13 8.47
C ALA A 153 -3.47 8.16 7.43
N VAL A 154 -2.76 7.06 7.16
CA VAL A 154 -3.21 6.02 6.23
C VAL A 154 -3.13 4.68 6.96
N SER A 155 -4.24 3.93 6.95
CA SER A 155 -4.29 2.53 7.38
C SER A 155 -4.86 1.69 6.25
N ALA A 156 -4.63 0.38 6.27
CA ALA A 156 -5.21 -0.49 5.26
C ALA A 156 -5.47 -1.88 5.81
N ASP A 157 -6.45 -2.54 5.19
CA ASP A 157 -6.89 -3.88 5.54
C ASP A 157 -7.12 -4.71 4.27
N ILE A 158 -6.82 -6.01 4.37
CA ILE A 158 -7.13 -6.98 3.33
C ILE A 158 -8.59 -7.40 3.49
N SER A 159 -9.38 -7.24 2.44
CA SER A 159 -10.80 -7.59 2.46
C SER A 159 -10.99 -9.07 2.10
N ASN A 160 -10.45 -9.46 0.95
CA ASN A 160 -10.36 -10.85 0.48
C ASN A 160 -9.24 -10.87 -0.55
N LEU A 161 -8.18 -11.67 -0.37
CA LEU A 161 -7.04 -11.64 -1.28
C LEU A 161 -7.50 -11.84 -2.75
N PRO A 162 -7.03 -11.01 -3.70
CA PRO A 162 -6.02 -9.93 -3.58
C PRO A 162 -6.60 -8.52 -3.33
N ALA A 163 -7.86 -8.39 -2.91
CA ALA A 163 -8.51 -7.12 -2.63
C ALA A 163 -8.12 -6.50 -1.28
N CYS A 164 -7.85 -5.19 -1.28
CA CYS A 164 -7.55 -4.42 -0.08
C CYS A 164 -8.23 -3.03 -0.11
N SER A 165 -8.31 -2.39 1.06
CA SER A 165 -8.81 -1.03 1.19
C SER A 165 -7.83 -0.16 1.96
N PHE A 166 -7.54 1.04 1.45
CA PHE A 166 -6.76 2.07 2.13
C PHE A 166 -7.69 3.13 2.69
N VAL A 167 -7.60 3.39 3.99
CA VAL A 167 -8.34 4.43 4.69
C VAL A 167 -7.41 5.62 4.92
N VAL A 168 -7.69 6.73 4.25
CA VAL A 168 -6.96 7.98 4.39
C VAL A 168 -7.77 8.91 5.29
N ARG A 169 -7.14 9.40 6.36
CA ARG A 169 -7.72 10.38 7.30
C ARG A 169 -6.88 11.64 7.28
N ILE A 170 -7.44 12.73 6.77
CA ILE A 170 -6.79 14.04 6.74
C ILE A 170 -6.76 14.59 8.17
N LYS A 171 -5.59 15.11 8.57
CA LYS A 171 -5.43 15.78 9.87
C LYS A 171 -5.95 17.21 9.74
N ALA A 172 -6.75 17.62 10.71
CA ALA A 172 -7.18 19.01 10.86
C ALA A 172 -6.02 19.91 11.29
#